data_AF-A0A164DM25-F1
#
_entry.id   AF-A0A164DM25-F1
#
_cell.length_a   1.000
_cell.length_b   1.000
_cell.length_c   1.000
_cell.angle_alpha   90.00
_cell.angle_beta   90.00
_cell.angle_gamma   90.00
#
_symmetry.space_group_name_H-M   'P 1'
#
loop_
_entity.id
_entity.type
_entity.pdbx_description
1 polymer ?
#
loop_
_entity_poly.entity_id
_entity_poly.type
_entity_poly.pdbx_seq_one_letter_code
_entity_poly.pdbx_strand_id
1 'polypeptide(L)' 'RRLPLNGRQRLQFNGSLTIDPLDKSSDAGLYSCEARGQNGLSARQSLQLNILGMNNQRLNYNQPSFE' A
#
# COMPACT_ATOMS: atom_id res chain seq x y z
N ARG A 1 -8.97 10.35 5.35
CA ARG A 1 -7.71 11.14 5.43
C ARG A 1 -7.04 11.10 4.06
N ARG A 2 -6.46 12.20 3.55
CA ARG A 2 -5.76 12.20 2.26
C ARG A 2 -4.32 11.71 2.45
N LEU A 3 -3.84 10.90 1.51
CA LEU A 3 -2.47 10.40 1.46
C LEU A 3 -1.53 11.49 0.91
N PRO A 4 -0.21 11.47 1.22
CA PRO A 4 0.47 10.49 2.07
C PRO A 4 0.29 10.76 3.58
N LEU A 5 0.29 9.69 4.38
CA LEU A 5 0.11 9.75 5.85
C LEU A 5 1.43 9.72 6.62
N ASN A 6 2.47 9.16 6.01
CA ASN A 6 3.79 8.97 6.60
C ASN A 6 4.86 8.95 5.49
N GLY A 7 6.13 8.93 5.88
CA GLY A 7 7.26 9.00 4.94
C GLY A 7 7.47 7.76 4.05
N ARG A 8 6.77 6.64 4.33
CA ARG A 8 6.82 5.43 3.48
C ARG A 8 5.91 5.57 2.27
N GLN A 9 4.92 6.45 2.33
CA GLN A 9 3.93 6.66 1.28
C GLN A 9 4.34 7.81 0.37
N ARG A 10 4.36 7.56 -0.95
CA ARG A 10 4.70 8.55 -1.98
C ARG A 10 3.62 8.56 -3.04
N LEU A 11 2.98 9.71 -3.24
CA LEU A 11 2.02 9.91 -4.32
C LEU A 11 2.74 10.55 -5.51
N GLN A 12 2.62 9.93 -6.68
CA GLN A 12 3.20 10.39 -7.93
C GLN A 12 2.20 11.26 -8.69
N PHE A 13 2.69 12.15 -9.57
CA PHE A 13 1.84 13.05 -10.37
C PHE A 13 0.85 12.33 -11.28
N ASN A 14 1.17 11.10 -11.72
CA ASN A 14 0.28 10.25 -12.51
C ASN A 14 -0.84 9.59 -11.68
N GLY A 15 -0.91 9.86 -10.37
CA GLY A 15 -1.91 9.30 -9.46
C GLY A 15 -1.53 7.96 -8.83
N SER A 16 -0.34 7.40 -9.12
CA SER A 16 0.14 6.19 -8.47
C SER A 16 0.60 6.44 -7.03
N LEU A 17 0.26 5.52 -6.13
CA LEU A 17 0.74 5.50 -4.75
C LEU A 17 1.80 4.39 -4.59
N THR A 18 2.96 4.74 -4.06
CA THR A 18 4.01 3.80 -3.67
C THR A 18 4.12 3.77 -2.14
N ILE A 19 4.23 2.58 -1.54
CA ILE A 19 4.47 2.39 -0.11
C ILE A 19 5.75 1.57 0.05
N ASP A 20 6.79 2.16 0.64
CA ASP A 20 8.08 1.49 0.83
C ASP A 20 8.84 2.04 2.07
N PRO A 21 9.22 1.19 3.05
CA PRO A 21 8.85 -0.23 3.17
C PRO A 21 7.38 -0.42 3.57
N LEU A 22 6.84 -1.61 3.32
CA LEU A 22 5.47 -1.96 3.70
C LEU A 22 5.36 -2.34 5.19
N ASP A 23 4.29 -1.93 5.87
CA ASP A 23 3.94 -2.40 7.21
C ASP A 23 2.53 -2.98 7.21
N LYS A 24 2.42 -4.28 7.51
CA LYS A 24 1.15 -5.01 7.51
C LYS A 24 0.11 -4.39 8.45
N SER A 25 0.53 -3.88 9.60
CA SER A 25 -0.37 -3.36 10.63
C SER A 25 -0.96 -2.00 10.27
N SER A 26 -0.17 -1.16 9.61
CA SER A 26 -0.53 0.24 9.37
C SER A 26 -0.90 0.54 7.91
N ASP A 27 -0.43 -0.26 6.95
CA ASP A 27 -0.69 -0.03 5.53
C ASP A 27 -1.83 -0.90 4.96
N ALA A 28 -2.27 -1.97 5.64
CA ALA A 28 -3.44 -2.74 5.22
C ALA A 28 -4.75 -1.94 5.41
N GLY A 29 -5.72 -2.13 4.50
CA GLY A 29 -7.03 -1.48 4.61
C GLY A 29 -7.61 -1.02 3.28
N LEU A 30 -8.69 -0.23 3.37
CA LEU A 30 -9.40 0.29 2.19
C LEU A 30 -8.76 1.59 1.70
N TYR A 31 -8.30 1.56 0.45
CA TYR A 31 -7.81 2.74 -0.27
C TYR A 31 -8.87 3.23 -1.23
N SER A 32 -8.94 4.53 -1.45
CA SER A 32 -9.77 5.13 -2.49
C SER A 32 -8.98 6.11 -3.32
N CYS A 33 -9.12 6.02 -4.64
CA CYS A 33 -8.64 7.02 -5.58
C CYS A 33 -9.84 7.84 -6.08
N GLU A 34 -9.68 9.16 -6.13
CA GLU A 34 -10.66 10.09 -6.72
C GLU A 34 -9.96 10.86 -7.84
N ALA A 35 -10.41 10.66 -9.08
CA ALA A 35 -9.93 11.36 -10.25
C ALA A 35 -10.95 12.41 -10.67
N ARG A 36 -10.48 13.64 -10.94
CA ARG A 36 -11.33 14.75 -11.40
C ARG A 36 -10.97 15.13 -12.83
N GLY A 37 -11.96 15.10 -13.71
CA GLY A 37 -11.82 15.54 -15.09
C GLY A 37 -11.90 17.06 -15.21
N GLN A 38 -11.48 17.59 -16.37
CA GLN A 38 -11.53 19.03 -16.65
C GLN A 38 -12.96 19.60 -16.69
N ASN A 39 -13.94 18.74 -16.97
CA ASN A 39 -15.37 19.06 -16.94
C ASN A 39 -15.96 19.18 -15.51
N GLY A 40 -15.14 19.00 -14.47
CA GLY A 40 -15.58 19.04 -13.08
C GLY A 40 -16.21 17.75 -12.56
N LEU A 41 -16.38 16.72 -13.40
CA LEU A 41 -16.87 15.41 -12.96
C LEU A 41 -15.75 14.64 -12.25
N SER A 42 -16.14 13.85 -11.24
CA SER A 42 -15.23 13.00 -10.49
C SER A 42 -15.60 11.52 -10.61
N ALA A 43 -14.61 10.66 -10.80
CA ALA A 43 -14.74 9.22 -10.65
C ALA A 43 -14.02 8.78 -9.38
N ARG A 44 -14.58 7.80 -8.66
CA ARG A 44 -13.98 7.23 -7.46
C ARG A 44 -13.95 5.71 -7.55
N GLN A 45 -12.80 5.14 -7.25
CA GLN A 45 -12.60 3.69 -7.14
C GLN A 45 -12.00 3.36 -5.77
N SER A 46 -12.46 2.28 -5.16
CA SER A 46 -11.88 1.77 -3.90
C SER A 46 -11.24 0.40 -4.11
N LEU A 47 -10.16 0.14 -3.37
CA LEU A 47 -9.37 -1.08 -3.37
C LEU A 47 -9.15 -1.53 -1.93
N GLN A 48 -9.42 -2.80 -1.63
CA GLN A 48 -9.01 -3.41 -0.37
C GLN A 48 -7.57 -3.93 -0.50
N LEU A 49 -6.64 -3.35 0.25
CA LEU A 49 -5.26 -3.80 0.32
C LEU A 49 -5.08 -4.81 1.46
N ASN A 50 -4.87 -6.08 1.08
CA ASN A 50 -4.55 -7.16 2.01
C ASN A 50 -3.06 -7.49 1.91
N ILE A 51 -2.38 -7.58 3.07
CA ILE A 51 -0.94 -7.86 3.14
C ILE A 51 -0.78 -9.25 3.77
N LEU A 52 -0.36 -10.22 2.94
CA LEU A 52 -0.38 -11.63 3.32
C LEU A 52 0.84 -12.02 4.18
N GLY A 53 2.04 -11.50 3.85
CA GLY A 53 3.28 -11.76 4.60
C GLY A 53 3.60 -10.74 5.69
N MET A 54 4.38 -11.14 6.69
CA MET A 54 5.05 -10.20 7.59
C MET A 54 6.36 -9.77 6.94
N ASN A 55 6.70 -8.48 6.96
CA ASN A 55 8.08 -8.07 6.70
C ASN A 55 8.93 -8.67 7.81
N ASN A 56 9.57 -9.78 7.50
CA ASN A 56 10.46 -10.45 8.41
C ASN A 56 11.68 -9.57 8.66
N GLN A 57 11.61 -8.74 9.68
CA GLN A 57 12.79 -8.49 10.48
C GLN A 57 13.26 -9.86 10.97
N ARG A 58 14.24 -10.44 10.25
CA ARG A 58 14.89 -11.74 10.48
C ARG A 58 13.98 -12.97 10.26
N LEU A 59 13.87 -13.47 9.02
CA LEU A 59 13.91 -14.94 8.85
C LEU A 59 15.38 -15.32 8.79
N ASN A 60 15.96 -15.75 9.92
CA ASN A 60 17.04 -16.72 9.83
C ASN A 60 16.36 -18.03 9.42
N TYR A 61 16.32 -18.30 8.12
CA TYR A 61 15.86 -19.58 7.59
C TYR A 61 16.97 -20.63 7.87
N ASN A 62 17.11 -21.04 9.12
CA ASN A 62 17.69 -22.36 9.43
C ASN A 62 16.65 -23.40 9.02
N GLN A 63 16.64 -23.67 7.72
CA GLN A 63 15.83 -24.66 7.05
C GLN A 63 16.30 -26.05 7.52
N PRO A 64 15.49 -26.85 8.24
CA PRO A 64 15.82 -28.26 8.39
C PRO A 64 15.61 -28.91 7.03
N SER A 65 16.61 -29.64 6.54
CA SER A 65 16.42 -30.62 5.48
C SER A 65 15.39 -31.63 5.95
N PHE A 66 14.31 -31.81 5.18
CA PHE A 66 13.45 -32.97 5.36
C PHE A 66 14.29 -34.23 5.11
N GLU A 67 14.47 -35.06 6.15
CA GLU A 67 14.70 -36.50 5.99
C GLU A 67 13.40 -37.19 5.61
#